data_AF-A0A949H5X4-F1
#
_entry.id   AF-A0A949H5X4-F1
#
_cell.length_a   1.000
_cell.length_b   1.000
_cell.length_c   1.000
_cell.angle_alpha   90.00
_cell.angle_beta   90.00
_cell.angle_gamma   90.00
#
_symmetry.space_group_name_H-M   'P 1'
#
loop_
_entity.id
_entity.type
_entity.pdbx_description
1 polymer ?
#
loop_
_entity_poly.entity_id
_entity_poly.type
_entity_poly.pdbx_seq_one_letter_code
_entity_poly.pdbx_strand_id
1 'polypeptide(L)'
;MTAPPDGSICIGCGLCCDGTLLGHLAVSDQSDLGAPLQLLGVSIIAAADPPVFELPCPAVEDGRCTIHHLHRPQACAQFECALSAAVQRGDIPAAAARDIIATTLRVRAAVTVGEAPAEALERQLDEHFRGRIGP
;
A
#
# COMPACT_ATOMS: atom_id res chain seq x y z
N MET A 1 -12.54 21.13 0.70
CA MET A 1 -11.59 20.00 0.66
C MET A 1 -11.34 19.58 2.09
N THR A 2 -12.13 18.65 2.61
CA THR A 2 -12.04 18.17 3.99
C THR A 2 -10.92 17.14 4.04
N ALA A 3 -9.91 17.35 4.90
CA ALA A 3 -8.86 16.39 5.12
C ALA A 3 -9.47 15.03 5.53
N PRO A 4 -8.91 13.88 5.08
CA PRO A 4 -9.33 12.59 5.60
C PRO A 4 -9.10 12.60 7.12
N PRO A 5 -10.03 12.05 7.90
CA PRO A 5 -9.92 12.14 9.34
C PRO A 5 -8.73 11.27 9.82
N ASP A 6 -8.16 11.67 10.97
CA ASP A 6 -7.29 10.86 11.85
C ASP A 6 -6.07 10.15 11.20
N GLY A 7 -4.97 10.89 10.99
CA GLY A 7 -3.62 10.30 10.89
C GLY A 7 -3.32 9.42 9.67
N SER A 8 -4.33 9.03 8.88
CA SER A 8 -4.17 8.13 7.74
C SER A 8 -3.35 8.80 6.63
N ILE A 9 -2.22 8.17 6.31
CA ILE A 9 -1.32 8.55 5.22
C ILE A 9 -1.55 7.68 3.96
N CYS A 10 -2.39 6.66 4.06
CA CYS A 10 -2.58 5.66 3.01
C CYS A 10 -3.39 6.21 1.82
N ILE A 11 -4.30 7.16 2.07
CA ILE A 11 -5.10 7.80 1.02
C ILE A 11 -4.20 8.75 0.22
N GLY A 12 -3.96 8.42 -1.05
CA GLY A 12 -3.07 9.17 -1.94
C GLY A 12 -1.62 8.66 -1.98
N CYS A 13 -1.28 7.64 -1.18
CA CYS A 13 0.02 6.98 -1.24
C CYS A 13 0.06 5.91 -2.34
N GLY A 14 -0.86 4.95 -2.33
CA GLY A 14 -1.01 3.94 -3.38
C GLY A 14 0.06 2.84 -3.45
N LEU A 15 1.27 3.04 -2.90
CA LEU A 15 2.42 2.14 -3.06
C LEU A 15 2.15 0.67 -2.71
N CYS A 16 1.30 0.40 -1.71
CA CYS A 16 0.92 -0.96 -1.33
C CYS A 16 -0.14 -1.57 -2.26
N CYS A 17 -0.96 -0.73 -2.88
CA CYS A 17 -2.10 -1.15 -3.69
C CYS A 17 -1.74 -1.27 -5.18
N ASP A 18 -0.77 -0.51 -5.66
CA ASP A 18 -0.34 -0.52 -7.07
C ASP A 18 0.80 -1.50 -7.37
N GLY A 19 1.17 -2.33 -6.39
CA GLY A 19 2.22 -3.34 -6.56
C GLY A 19 3.63 -2.82 -6.31
N THR A 20 3.83 -1.52 -6.05
CA THR A 20 5.20 -0.97 -5.86
C THR A 20 5.88 -1.56 -4.63
N LEU A 21 5.18 -1.62 -3.49
CA LEU A 21 5.77 -2.07 -2.22
C LEU A 21 5.83 -3.60 -2.12
N LEU A 22 4.79 -4.28 -2.60
CA LEU A 22 4.58 -5.72 -2.55
C LEU A 22 3.78 -6.15 -3.78
N GLY A 23 4.12 -7.32 -4.36
CA GLY A 23 3.44 -7.85 -5.54
C GLY A 23 2.20 -8.69 -5.24
N HIS A 24 2.04 -9.12 -3.99
CA HIS A 24 0.93 -9.96 -3.56
C HIS A 24 0.63 -9.72 -2.09
N LEU A 25 -0.63 -9.84 -1.70
CA LEU A 25 -1.06 -9.74 -0.30
C LEU A 25 -1.75 -11.04 0.11
N ALA A 26 -1.34 -11.58 1.26
CA ALA A 26 -1.99 -12.74 1.85
C ALA A 26 -3.43 -12.43 2.22
N VAL A 27 -4.32 -13.36 1.88
CA VAL A 27 -5.72 -13.28 2.27
C VAL A 27 -5.84 -13.71 3.72
N SER A 28 -6.23 -12.79 4.58
CA SER A 28 -6.30 -13.03 6.02
C SER A 28 -7.57 -13.76 6.46
N ASP A 29 -8.65 -13.66 5.69
CA ASP A 29 -9.96 -14.23 6.02
C ASP A 29 -10.55 -14.94 4.79
N GLN A 30 -11.07 -16.16 4.95
CA GLN A 30 -11.68 -16.88 3.82
C GLN A 30 -12.89 -16.14 3.21
N SER A 31 -13.54 -15.25 3.95
CA SER A 31 -14.61 -14.40 3.42
C SER A 31 -14.10 -13.39 2.38
N ASP A 32 -12.81 -13.01 2.40
CA ASP A 32 -12.19 -12.18 1.37
C ASP A 32 -11.95 -12.97 0.07
N LEU A 33 -11.76 -14.30 0.13
CA LEU A 33 -11.56 -15.17 -1.04
C LEU A 33 -12.77 -15.24 -1.97
N GLY A 34 -13.93 -14.72 -1.52
CA GLY A 34 -15.17 -14.68 -2.27
C GLY A 34 -15.43 -13.33 -2.96
N ALA A 35 -16.64 -12.81 -2.76
CA ALA A 35 -17.20 -11.72 -3.54
C ALA A 35 -16.40 -10.40 -3.55
N PRO A 36 -15.80 -9.90 -2.46
CA PRO A 36 -15.18 -8.56 -2.47
C PRO A 36 -13.99 -8.46 -3.43
N LEU A 37 -13.05 -9.42 -3.39
CA LEU A 37 -11.87 -9.42 -4.27
C LEU A 37 -12.21 -9.89 -5.70
N GLN A 38 -13.08 -10.91 -5.84
CA GLN A 38 -13.49 -11.42 -7.15
C GLN A 38 -14.35 -10.41 -7.93
N LEU A 39 -15.24 -9.66 -7.27
CA LEU A 39 -16.08 -8.64 -7.92
C LEU A 39 -15.24 -7.46 -8.43
N LEU A 40 -14.11 -7.19 -7.78
CA LEU A 40 -13.12 -6.21 -8.25
C LEU A 40 -12.27 -6.74 -9.41
N GLY A 41 -12.37 -8.02 -9.75
CA GLY A 41 -11.54 -8.65 -10.78
C GLY A 41 -10.09 -8.89 -10.35
N VAL A 42 -9.83 -8.96 -9.03
CA VAL A 42 -8.48 -9.24 -8.51
C VAL A 42 -8.14 -10.71 -8.78
N SER A 43 -6.93 -10.98 -9.26
CA SER A 43 -6.42 -12.34 -9.43
C SER A 43 -6.04 -12.95 -8.08
N ILE A 44 -6.55 -14.15 -7.78
CA ILE A 44 -6.32 -14.87 -6.53
C ILE A 44 -5.56 -16.17 -6.82
N ILE A 45 -4.42 -16.34 -6.16
CA ILE A 45 -3.62 -17.58 -6.20
C ILE A 45 -4.05 -18.44 -5.00
N ALA A 46 -5.12 -19.20 -5.18
CA ALA A 46 -5.68 -20.06 -4.15
C ALA A 46 -4.78 -21.25 -3.74
N ALA A 47 -3.80 -21.60 -4.57
CA ALA A 47 -2.85 -22.69 -4.31
C ALA A 47 -1.70 -22.28 -3.37
N ALA A 48 -1.54 -20.99 -3.07
CA ALA A 48 -0.59 -20.52 -2.07
C ALA A 48 -1.08 -20.84 -0.65
N ASP A 49 -0.15 -20.97 0.30
CA ASP A 49 -0.46 -21.17 1.73
C ASP A 49 0.20 -20.08 2.59
N PRO A 50 -0.55 -19.09 3.09
CA PRO A 50 -1.97 -18.85 2.84
C PRO A 50 -2.24 -18.38 1.40
N PRO A 51 -3.50 -18.47 0.91
CA PRO A 51 -3.88 -17.88 -0.38
C PRO A 51 -3.48 -16.41 -0.47
N VAL A 52 -3.09 -15.96 -1.66
CA VAL A 52 -2.74 -14.56 -1.90
C VAL A 52 -3.56 -13.99 -3.04
N PHE A 53 -3.71 -12.67 -3.07
CA PHE A 53 -4.17 -11.98 -4.26
C PHE A 53 -3.06 -11.10 -4.84
N GLU A 54 -3.08 -10.93 -6.15
CA GLU A 54 -2.03 -10.23 -6.90
C GLU A 54 -2.27 -8.72 -6.95
N LEU A 55 -1.18 -7.98 -6.97
CA LEU A 55 -1.15 -6.53 -7.15
C LEU A 55 -0.50 -6.21 -8.50
N PRO A 56 -0.88 -5.12 -9.19
CA PRO A 56 -1.74 -4.03 -8.73
C PRO A 56 -3.20 -4.42 -8.54
N CYS A 57 -3.82 -3.87 -7.49
CA CYS A 57 -5.25 -4.04 -7.22
C CYS A 57 -6.06 -3.23 -8.23
N PRO A 58 -7.08 -3.79 -8.92
CA PRO A 58 -7.91 -3.06 -9.87
C PRO A 58 -8.71 -1.89 -9.27
N ALA A 59 -8.86 -1.87 -7.94
CA ALA A 59 -9.54 -0.78 -7.23
C ALA A 59 -8.63 0.43 -6.94
N VAL A 60 -7.35 0.41 -7.34
CA VAL A 60 -6.46 1.56 -7.17
C VAL A 60 -6.56 2.49 -8.37
N GLU A 61 -6.85 3.76 -8.11
CA GLU A 61 -6.86 4.83 -9.11
C GLU A 61 -6.18 6.06 -8.52
N ASP A 62 -5.18 6.61 -9.21
CA ASP A 62 -4.39 7.78 -8.77
C ASP A 62 -3.90 7.68 -7.30
N GLY A 63 -3.42 6.49 -6.91
CA GLY A 63 -2.92 6.23 -5.56
C GLY A 63 -4.00 6.17 -4.47
N ARG A 64 -5.28 6.06 -4.85
CA ARG A 64 -6.43 5.97 -3.94
C ARG A 64 -7.21 4.70 -4.21
N CYS A 65 -7.66 4.05 -3.14
CA CYS A 65 -8.56 2.92 -3.24
C CYS A 65 -9.99 3.44 -3.46
N THR A 66 -10.59 3.14 -4.62
CA THR A 66 -11.92 3.63 -5.02
C THR A 66 -13.04 3.11 -4.12
N ILE A 67 -12.81 1.98 -3.44
CA ILE A 67 -13.76 1.34 -2.54
C ILE A 67 -13.40 1.49 -1.05
N HIS A 68 -12.48 2.39 -0.71
CA HIS A 68 -11.94 2.52 0.66
C HIS A 68 -13.03 2.63 1.74
N HIS A 69 -14.11 3.36 1.44
CA HIS A 69 -15.25 3.59 2.34
C HIS A 69 -16.42 2.61 2.17
N LEU A 70 -16.35 1.69 1.20
CA LEU A 70 -17.45 0.79 0.87
C LEU A 70 -17.24 -0.60 1.47
N HIS A 71 -16.26 -1.35 0.97
CA HIS A 71 -15.99 -2.75 1.33
C HIS A 71 -14.50 -3.07 1.10
N ARG A 72 -13.60 -2.41 1.86
CA ARG A 72 -12.18 -2.77 1.83
C ARG A 72 -12.03 -4.22 2.35
N PRO A 73 -11.40 -5.14 1.59
CA PRO A 73 -11.13 -6.50 2.04
C PRO A 73 -10.38 -6.51 3.38
N GLN A 74 -10.62 -7.51 4.24
CA GLN A 74 -9.95 -7.62 5.55
C GLN A 74 -8.43 -7.72 5.41
N ALA A 75 -7.93 -8.47 4.43
CA ALA A 75 -6.51 -8.54 4.09
C ALA A 75 -5.90 -7.16 3.88
N CYS A 76 -6.57 -6.31 3.08
CA CYS A 76 -6.17 -4.92 2.91
C CYS A 76 -6.28 -4.15 4.23
N ALA A 77 -7.39 -4.29 4.95
CA ALA A 77 -7.65 -3.57 6.20
C ALA A 77 -6.58 -3.82 7.28
N GLN A 78 -6.12 -5.07 7.39
CA GLN A 78 -5.13 -5.51 8.37
C GLN A 78 -3.69 -5.26 7.94
N PHE A 79 -3.42 -5.15 6.64
CA PHE A 79 -2.08 -4.82 6.18
C PHE A 79 -1.67 -3.42 6.63
N GLU A 80 -0.53 -3.34 7.31
CA GLU A 80 0.09 -2.11 7.76
C GLU A 80 1.56 -2.07 7.32
N CYS A 81 1.93 -1.07 6.52
CA CYS A 81 3.34 -0.83 6.19
C CYS A 81 4.06 -0.10 7.32
N ALA A 82 5.38 -0.18 7.36
CA ALA A 82 6.16 0.36 8.46
C ALA A 82 5.97 1.87 8.69
N LEU A 83 5.83 2.65 7.61
CA LEU A 83 5.58 4.09 7.71
C LEU A 83 4.23 4.38 8.37
N SER A 84 3.18 3.64 8.01
CA SER A 84 1.87 3.76 8.65
C SER A 84 1.96 3.39 10.12
N ALA A 85 2.60 2.26 10.42
CA ALA A 85 2.78 1.81 11.80
C ALA A 85 3.51 2.86 12.66
N ALA A 86 4.55 3.50 12.12
CA ALA A 86 5.28 4.58 12.81
C ALA A 86 4.42 5.81 13.08
N VAL A 87 3.54 6.19 12.13
CA VAL A 87 2.58 7.28 12.36
C VAL A 87 1.58 6.91 13.44
N GLN A 88 1.06 5.68 13.43
CA GLN A 88 0.08 5.21 14.42
C GLN A 88 0.66 5.09 15.83
N ARG A 89 1.95 4.74 15.95
CA ARG A 89 2.67 4.76 17.23
C ARG A 89 3.05 6.17 17.70
N GLY A 90 3.02 7.15 16.81
CA GLY A 90 3.41 8.54 17.10
C GLY A 90 4.91 8.81 16.93
N ASP A 91 5.68 7.86 16.40
CA ASP A 91 7.13 7.96 16.19
C ASP A 91 7.49 9.00 15.12
N ILE A 92 6.58 9.18 14.16
CA ILE A 92 6.69 10.19 13.10
C ILE A 92 5.37 10.94 12.90
N PRO A 93 5.38 12.27 12.80
CA PRO A 93 4.18 13.03 12.47
C PRO A 93 3.66 12.68 11.06
N ALA A 94 2.34 12.61 10.90
CA ALA A 94 1.71 12.34 9.61
C ALA A 94 2.14 13.31 8.49
N ALA A 95 2.52 14.55 8.82
CA ALA A 95 3.05 15.50 7.85
C ALA A 95 4.41 15.04 7.28
N ALA A 96 5.35 14.65 8.14
CA ALA A 96 6.65 14.14 7.71
C ALA A 96 6.53 12.83 6.93
N ALA A 97 5.60 11.95 7.33
CA ALA A 97 5.29 10.74 6.57
C ALA A 97 4.75 11.05 5.15
N ARG A 98 3.97 12.12 4.98
CA ARG A 98 3.52 12.56 3.64
C ARG A 98 4.67 13.08 2.78
N ASP A 99 5.68 13.72 3.37
CA ASP A 99 6.87 14.15 2.64
C ASP A 99 7.71 12.95 2.15
N ILE A 100 7.81 11.90 2.97
CA ILE A 100 8.43 10.62 2.60
C ILE A 100 7.67 9.99 1.43
N ILE A 101 6.33 9.93 1.51
CA ILE A 101 5.47 9.42 0.43
C ILE A 101 5.69 10.22 -0.86
N ALA A 102 5.62 11.55 -0.79
CA ALA A 102 5.79 12.41 -1.96
C ALA A 102 7.17 12.23 -2.62
N THR A 103 8.21 12.04 -1.81
CA THR A 103 9.57 11.77 -2.30
C THR A 103 9.66 10.40 -2.97
N THR A 104 9.09 9.38 -2.34
CA THR A 104 9.07 8.01 -2.88
C THR A 104 8.30 7.94 -4.20
N LEU A 105 7.16 8.63 -4.30
CA LEU A 105 6.38 8.73 -5.54
C LEU A 105 7.16 9.43 -6.67
N ARG A 106 7.92 10.48 -6.35
CA ARG A 106 8.81 11.16 -7.31
C ARG A 106 9.92 10.23 -7.79
N VAL A 107 10.57 9.50 -6.87
CA VAL A 107 11.61 8.52 -7.22
C VAL A 107 11.03 7.41 -8.10
N ARG A 108 9.85 6.88 -7.74
CA ARG A 108 9.15 5.89 -8.57
C ARG A 108 8.90 6.40 -9.98
N ALA A 109 8.36 7.61 -10.11
CA ALA A 109 8.10 8.22 -11.42
C ALA A 109 9.40 8.33 -12.25
N ALA A 110 10.50 8.78 -11.64
CA ALA A 110 11.80 8.86 -12.30
C ALA A 110 12.32 7.48 -12.73
N VAL A 111 12.14 6.43 -11.92
CA VAL A 111 12.49 5.05 -12.29
C VAL A 111 11.62 4.57 -13.46
N THR A 112 10.32 4.83 -13.44
CA THR A 112 9.40 4.43 -14.53
C THR A 112 9.79 5.02 -15.88
N VAL A 113 10.31 6.26 -15.91
CA VAL A 113 10.75 6.93 -17.14
C VAL A 113 12.25 6.75 -17.45
N GLY A 114 12.99 5.97 -16.64
CA GLY A 114 14.41 5.69 -16.85
C GLY A 114 15.37 6.83 -16.46
N GLU A 115 14.90 7.83 -15.73
CA GLU A 115 15.71 8.95 -15.22
C GLU A 115 16.44 8.60 -13.92
N ALA A 116 16.03 7.52 -13.25
CA ALA A 116 16.67 7.01 -12.04
C ALA A 116 16.82 5.48 -12.11
N PRO A 117 17.86 4.92 -11.47
CA PRO A 117 18.07 3.48 -11.40
C PRO A 117 17.05 2.84 -10.42
N ALA A 118 16.66 1.59 -10.67
CA ALA A 118 15.64 0.89 -9.87
C ALA A 118 16.03 0.79 -8.37
N GLU A 119 17.33 0.68 -8.10
CA GLU A 119 17.92 0.65 -6.76
C GLU A 119 17.61 1.91 -5.94
N ALA A 120 17.32 3.04 -6.60
CA ALA A 120 16.90 4.26 -5.90
C ALA A 120 15.52 4.10 -5.27
N LEU A 121 14.58 3.44 -5.97
CA LEU A 121 13.25 3.16 -5.45
C LEU A 121 13.31 2.09 -4.37
N GLU A 122 14.02 0.98 -4.62
CA GLU A 122 14.15 -0.10 -3.63
C GLU A 122 14.71 0.41 -2.30
N ARG A 123 15.72 1.29 -2.33
CA ARG A 123 16.24 1.91 -1.11
C ARG A 123 15.17 2.69 -0.33
N GLN A 124 14.32 3.47 -1.01
CA GLN A 124 13.22 4.19 -0.37
C GLN A 124 12.19 3.24 0.25
N LEU A 125 11.84 2.17 -0.46
CA LEU A 125 10.90 1.16 0.01
C LEU A 125 11.43 0.44 1.25
N ASP A 126 12.70 0.02 1.22
CA ASP A 126 13.35 -0.67 2.32
C ASP A 126 13.48 0.22 3.55
N GLU A 127 13.92 1.47 3.37
CA GLU A 127 14.18 2.40 4.48
C GLU A 127 12.90 2.81 5.21
N HIS A 128 11.81 3.05 4.48
CA HIS A 128 10.63 3.69 5.06
C HIS A 128 9.39 2.80 5.12
N PHE A 129 9.24 1.83 4.22
CA PHE A 129 7.98 1.09 4.07
C PHE A 129 8.09 -0.38 4.49
N ARG A 130 9.26 -1.01 4.31
CA ARG A 130 9.52 -2.41 4.71
C ARG A 130 10.30 -2.53 6.02
N GLY A 131 11.24 -1.61 6.29
CA GLY A 131 12.07 -1.63 7.49
C GLY A 131 11.31 -1.27 8.76
N ARG A 132 11.74 -1.77 9.93
CA ARG A 132 11.24 -1.26 11.22
C ARG A 132 11.76 0.17 11.39
N ILE A 133 10.95 1.18 11.06
CA ILE A 133 11.15 2.51 11.64
C ILE A 133 11.12 2.30 13.16
N GLY A 134 12.21 2.72 13.81
CA GLY A 134 12.71 2.27 15.12
C GLY A 134 11.75 2.32 16.32
N PRO A 135 12.24 1.99 17.53
CA PRO A 135 11.41 1.64 18.68
C PRO A 135 10.43 2.72 19.11
#